data_AF-A0A6J5VUJ4-F1
#
_entry.id   AF-A0A6J5VUJ4-F1
#
_cell.length_a   1.000
_cell.length_b   1.000
_cell.length_c   1.000
_cell.angle_alpha   90.00
_cell.angle_beta   90.00
_cell.angle_gamma   90.00
#
_symmetry.space_group_name_H-M   'P 1'
#
loop_
_entity.id
_entity.type
_entity.pdbx_description
1 polymer ?
#
loop_
_entity_poly.entity_id
_entity_poly.type
_entity_poly.pdbx_seq_one_letter_code
_entity_poly.pdbx_strand_id
1 'polypeptide(L)'
;MPCNNFDFHSDYIVFFNGALNWLMHPVLDETPHIIQTLTLASEEYCQFSTPVDLDDVYNMHTPTLSLEVLGGCLCLCVDRSGAAHDVWVMKEYGMTESWTLLFSIEPEAVPWVNVQSFKPLVLSKNGEMVLLTYKYHNSVFFWYDLKKKSFKQVQFRGHPHVSKVAVSGVGSLCLLDPVISKSPLPLRS
;
A
#
# COMPACT_ATOMS: atom_id res chain seq x y z
N MET A 1 -12.21 -3.90 -18.65
CA MET A 1 -13.62 -3.54 -18.42
C MET A 1 -13.65 -2.19 -17.73
N PRO A 2 -14.54 -1.23 -18.07
CA PRO A 2 -14.70 -0.05 -17.24
C PRO A 2 -15.64 -0.41 -16.09
N CYS A 3 -15.10 -0.46 -14.87
CA CYS A 3 -15.88 -0.59 -13.65
C CYS A 3 -16.49 0.79 -13.35
N ASN A 4 -17.67 1.08 -13.89
CA ASN A 4 -18.34 2.39 -13.79
C ASN A 4 -18.71 2.83 -12.36
N ASN A 5 -18.46 1.99 -11.37
CA ASN A 5 -18.81 2.22 -9.96
C ASN A 5 -17.57 2.43 -9.07
N PHE A 6 -16.38 2.58 -9.65
CA PHE A 6 -15.16 2.79 -8.88
C PHE A 6 -14.34 3.94 -9.45
N ASP A 7 -13.82 4.78 -8.55
CA ASP A 7 -12.87 5.82 -8.88
C ASP A 7 -11.43 5.33 -8.65
N PHE A 8 -10.52 5.85 -9.48
CA PHE A 8 -9.11 5.51 -9.49
C PHE A 8 -8.24 6.75 -9.27
N HIS A 9 -7.30 6.65 -8.33
CA HIS A 9 -6.22 7.62 -8.17
C HIS A 9 -4.87 6.93 -8.45
N SER A 10 -4.18 7.35 -9.53
CA SER A 10 -2.92 6.76 -9.99
C SER A 10 -1.75 6.85 -9.03
N ASP A 11 -1.83 7.74 -8.02
CA ASP A 11 -0.79 7.93 -7.01
C ASP A 11 -0.67 6.75 -6.02
N TYR A 12 -1.48 5.70 -6.17
CA TYR A 12 -1.56 4.56 -5.23
C TYR A 12 -1.28 3.18 -5.85
N ILE A 13 -0.63 3.11 -7.02
CA ILE A 13 -0.20 1.82 -7.59
C ILE A 13 1.05 1.30 -6.86
N VAL A 14 0.97 0.06 -6.37
CA VAL A 14 2.05 -0.67 -5.73
C VAL A 14 2.46 -1.87 -6.60
N PHE A 15 3.75 -1.93 -6.95
CA PHE A 15 4.30 -3.11 -7.61
C PHE A 15 4.73 -4.14 -6.57
N PHE A 16 4.15 -5.34 -6.63
CA PHE A 16 4.48 -6.45 -5.75
C PHE A 16 4.18 -7.79 -6.43
N ASN A 17 5.07 -8.78 -6.24
CA ASN A 17 4.93 -10.14 -6.76
C ASN A 17 4.60 -10.23 -8.27
N GLY A 18 5.24 -9.39 -9.09
CA GLY A 18 5.05 -9.40 -10.55
C GLY A 18 3.75 -8.75 -11.03
N ALA A 19 2.99 -8.10 -10.15
CA ALA A 19 1.75 -7.43 -10.48
C ALA A 19 1.75 -5.97 -10.02
N LEU A 20 1.00 -5.14 -10.74
CA LEU A 20 0.59 -3.82 -10.28
C LEU A 20 -0.69 -3.97 -9.44
N ASN A 21 -0.71 -3.38 -8.25
CA ASN A 21 -1.80 -3.47 -7.29
C ASN A 21 -2.31 -2.07 -6.98
N TRP A 22 -3.61 -1.84 -6.99
CA TRP A 22 -4.18 -0.55 -6.58
C TRP A 22 -5.53 -0.74 -5.90
N LEU A 23 -5.90 0.23 -5.07
CA LEU A 23 -7.22 0.29 -4.46
C LEU A 23 -8.21 0.85 -5.46
N MET A 24 -9.38 0.23 -5.50
CA MET A 24 -10.54 0.75 -6.20
C MET A 24 -11.49 1.31 -5.15
N HIS A 25 -11.74 2.62 -5.23
CA HIS A 25 -12.63 3.29 -4.29
C HIS A 25 -14.06 3.24 -4.81
N PRO A 26 -15.01 2.75 -4.02
CA PRO A 26 -16.41 2.69 -4.43
C PRO A 26 -16.96 4.10 -4.66
N VAL A 27 -17.67 4.30 -5.78
CA VAL A 27 -18.40 5.53 -6.10
C VAL A 27 -19.72 5.60 -5.32
N LEU A 28 -20.25 4.43 -4.92
CA LEU A 28 -21.47 4.29 -4.13
C LEU A 28 -21.15 3.65 -2.79
N ASP A 29 -21.72 4.19 -1.71
CA ASP A 29 -21.42 3.82 -0.32
C ASP A 29 -21.70 2.34 0.03
N GLU A 30 -22.48 1.62 -0.80
CA GLU A 30 -22.84 0.21 -0.59
C GLU A 30 -21.81 -0.79 -1.18
N THR A 31 -20.78 -0.31 -1.88
CA THR A 31 -19.78 -1.21 -2.50
C THR A 31 -18.51 -1.29 -1.65
N PRO A 32 -18.02 -2.51 -1.32
CA PRO A 32 -16.80 -2.63 -0.53
C PRO A 32 -15.60 -2.17 -1.33
N HIS A 33 -14.57 -1.70 -0.61
CA HIS A 33 -13.29 -1.41 -1.23
C HIS A 33 -12.65 -2.72 -1.69
N ILE A 34 -12.09 -2.70 -2.90
CA ILE A 34 -11.40 -3.85 -3.46
C ILE A 34 -10.00 -3.47 -3.91
N ILE A 35 -9.13 -4.46 -3.97
CA ILE A 35 -7.82 -4.35 -4.58
C ILE A 35 -7.93 -4.96 -5.96
N GLN A 36 -7.58 -4.19 -6.98
CA GLN A 36 -7.43 -4.71 -8.33
C GLN A 36 -5.95 -4.87 -8.64
N THR A 37 -5.63 -5.97 -9.31
CA THR A 37 -4.27 -6.27 -9.74
C THR A 37 -4.19 -6.51 -11.22
N LEU A 38 -3.05 -6.19 -11.82
CA LEU A 38 -2.67 -6.55 -13.18
C LEU A 38 -1.36 -7.33 -13.13
N THR A 39 -1.41 -8.63 -13.40
CA THR A 39 -0.23 -9.48 -13.50
C THR A 39 0.50 -9.16 -14.80
N LEU A 40 1.76 -8.72 -14.73
CA LEU A 40 2.48 -8.23 -15.91
C LEU A 40 2.88 -9.36 -16.87
N ALA A 41 3.06 -10.58 -16.37
CA ALA A 41 3.48 -11.72 -17.19
C ALA A 41 2.34 -12.29 -18.05
N SER A 42 1.10 -12.29 -17.53
CA SER A 42 -0.08 -12.81 -18.24
C SER A 42 -1.01 -11.72 -18.77
N GLU A 43 -0.80 -10.46 -18.37
CA GLU A 43 -1.69 -9.32 -18.63
C GLU A 43 -3.12 -9.54 -18.09
N GLU A 44 -3.26 -10.38 -17.07
CA GLU A 44 -4.55 -10.71 -16.47
C GLU A 44 -4.87 -9.84 -15.26
N TYR A 45 -6.15 -9.51 -15.13
CA TYR A 45 -6.67 -8.79 -13.98
C TYR A 45 -7.17 -9.76 -12.91
N CYS A 46 -6.89 -9.45 -11.64
CA CYS A 46 -7.51 -10.13 -10.50
C CYS A 46 -8.09 -9.09 -9.53
N GLN A 47 -9.00 -9.55 -8.67
CA GLN A 47 -9.62 -8.72 -7.65
C GLN A 47 -9.58 -9.45 -6.31
N PHE A 48 -9.27 -8.71 -5.25
CA PHE A 48 -9.23 -9.21 -3.88
C PHE A 48 -10.03 -8.27 -2.98
N SER A 49 -10.72 -8.83 -1.99
CA SER A 49 -11.39 -8.02 -0.98
C SER A 49 -10.38 -7.43 0.00
N THR A 50 -10.69 -6.27 0.56
CA THR A 50 -9.97 -5.72 1.70
C THR A 50 -10.34 -6.46 3.00
N PRO A 51 -9.47 -6.49 4.02
CA PRO A 51 -9.79 -7.10 5.32
C PRO A 51 -10.72 -6.27 6.21
N VAL A 52 -11.18 -5.13 5.71
CA VAL A 52 -12.05 -4.21 6.43
C VAL A 52 -13.35 -4.08 5.65
N ASP A 53 -14.46 -4.41 6.32
CA ASP A 53 -15.79 -4.05 5.88
C ASP A 53 -16.05 -2.63 6.38
N LEU A 54 -16.17 -1.67 5.46
CA LEU A 54 -16.30 -0.25 5.78
C LEU A 54 -17.76 0.19 5.97
N ASP A 55 -18.68 -0.78 6.07
CA ASP A 55 -20.12 -0.56 6.20
C ASP A 55 -20.53 0.19 7.48
N ASP A 56 -19.65 0.23 8.50
CA ASP A 56 -19.93 0.83 9.81
C ASP A 56 -19.64 2.35 9.91
N VAL A 57 -19.26 3.02 8.82
CA VAL A 57 -18.82 4.44 8.88
C VAL A 57 -19.94 5.42 8.49
N TYR A 58 -21.08 5.32 9.18
CA TYR A 58 -22.12 6.37 9.17
C TYR A 58 -21.73 7.61 10.01
N ASN A 59 -20.51 7.66 10.54
CA ASN A 59 -19.98 8.77 11.35
C ASN A 59 -18.90 9.54 10.59
N MET A 60 -19.28 10.68 10.00
CA MET A 60 -18.53 11.89 9.57
C MET A 60 -17.11 11.81 8.94
N HIS A 61 -16.36 10.72 8.99
CA HIS A 61 -14.99 10.58 8.50
C HIS A 61 -14.75 9.18 7.93
N THR A 62 -14.85 9.03 6.61
CA THR A 62 -14.44 7.80 5.92
C THR A 62 -12.95 7.54 6.17
N PRO A 63 -12.56 6.28 6.50
CA PRO A 63 -11.16 5.98 6.73
C PRO A 63 -10.37 6.16 5.44
N THR A 64 -9.15 6.68 5.57
CA THR A 64 -8.25 6.79 4.43
C THR A 64 -7.49 5.48 4.28
N LEU A 65 -7.58 4.88 3.10
CA LEU A 65 -6.85 3.65 2.76
C LEU A 65 -5.58 3.95 1.96
N SER A 66 -4.58 3.08 2.07
CA SER A 66 -3.45 3.02 1.14
C SER A 66 -2.80 1.65 1.11
N LEU A 67 -2.33 1.24 -0.07
CA LEU A 67 -1.50 0.05 -0.22
C LEU A 67 -0.03 0.41 -0.11
N GLU A 68 0.74 -0.48 0.50
CA GLU A 68 2.20 -0.41 0.60
C GLU A 68 2.79 -1.83 0.54
N VAL A 69 4.12 -1.95 0.54
CA VAL A 69 4.82 -3.23 0.74
C VAL A 69 5.61 -3.13 2.04
N LEU A 70 5.36 -4.06 2.96
CA LEU A 70 6.05 -4.11 4.25
C LEU A 70 6.50 -5.53 4.56
N GLY A 71 7.79 -5.69 4.85
CA GLY A 71 8.34 -7.00 5.23
C GLY A 71 8.17 -8.09 4.16
N GLY A 72 8.09 -7.71 2.88
CA GLY A 72 7.87 -8.64 1.78
C GLY A 72 6.43 -9.12 1.63
N CYS A 73 5.46 -8.44 2.24
CA CYS A 73 4.02 -8.68 2.05
C CYS A 73 3.36 -7.42 1.49
N LEU A 74 2.31 -7.59 0.67
CA LEU A 74 1.39 -6.50 0.38
C LEU A 74 0.67 -6.11 1.68
N CYS A 75 0.59 -4.82 1.99
CA CYS A 75 -0.09 -4.34 3.18
C CYS A 75 -1.12 -3.26 2.87
N LEU A 76 -2.23 -3.28 3.62
CA LEU A 76 -3.25 -2.26 3.62
C LEU A 76 -3.11 -1.43 4.89
N CYS A 77 -2.91 -0.13 4.74
CA CYS A 77 -2.94 0.83 5.82
C CYS A 77 -4.34 1.44 5.89
N VAL A 78 -4.95 1.43 7.07
CA VAL A 78 -6.28 1.96 7.34
C VAL A 78 -6.15 3.06 8.39
N ASP A 79 -6.32 4.31 7.96
CA ASP A 79 -6.30 5.46 8.86
C ASP A 79 -7.73 5.87 9.21
N ARG A 80 -8.13 5.59 10.45
CA ARG A 80 -9.42 6.02 11.00
C ARG A 80 -9.20 7.34 11.71
N SER A 81 -9.60 8.44 11.06
CA SER A 81 -9.39 9.81 11.57
C SER A 81 -9.77 9.95 13.05
N GLY A 82 -8.80 10.31 13.89
CA GLY A 82 -9.01 10.48 15.34
C GLY A 82 -9.08 9.19 16.15
N ALA A 83 -8.90 8.04 15.51
CA ALA A 83 -8.84 6.71 16.10
C ALA A 83 -7.54 6.01 15.64
N ALA A 84 -7.56 4.69 15.57
CA ALA A 84 -6.37 3.90 15.34
C ALA A 84 -5.95 3.84 13.86
N HIS A 85 -4.63 3.80 13.64
CA HIS A 85 -4.01 3.51 12.36
C HIS A 85 -3.61 2.03 12.28
N ASP A 86 -4.37 1.25 11.52
CA ASP A 86 -4.15 -0.19 11.38
C ASP A 86 -3.30 -0.48 10.15
N VAL A 87 -2.39 -1.45 10.28
CA VAL A 87 -1.65 -2.01 9.16
C VAL A 87 -1.92 -3.51 9.08
N TRP A 88 -2.61 -3.90 8.03
CA TRP A 88 -2.91 -5.29 7.69
C TRP A 88 -1.90 -5.79 6.66
N VAL A 89 -1.50 -7.07 6.74
CA VAL A 89 -0.62 -7.72 5.77
C VAL A 89 -1.31 -8.94 5.17
N MET A 90 -1.18 -9.13 3.85
CA MET A 90 -1.62 -10.34 3.16
C MET A 90 -0.47 -11.34 3.20
N LYS A 91 -0.57 -12.35 4.07
CA LYS A 91 0.50 -13.33 4.31
C LYS A 91 0.75 -14.22 3.10
N GLU A 92 -0.31 -14.56 2.38
CA GLU A 92 -0.26 -15.34 1.14
C GLU A 92 -0.84 -14.48 0.03
N TYR A 93 0.05 -13.97 -0.82
CA TYR A 93 -0.35 -13.03 -1.86
C TYR A 93 -1.42 -13.63 -2.79
N GLY A 94 -2.53 -12.90 -2.97
CA GLY A 94 -3.69 -13.32 -3.74
C GLY A 94 -4.74 -14.09 -2.95
N MET A 95 -4.54 -14.33 -1.65
CA MET A 95 -5.53 -14.98 -0.79
C MET A 95 -6.12 -13.99 0.20
N THR A 96 -7.38 -13.63 -0.01
CA THR A 96 -8.15 -12.70 0.83
C THR A 96 -8.20 -13.17 2.29
N GLU A 97 -8.29 -14.47 2.53
CA GLU A 97 -8.38 -15.06 3.87
C GLU A 97 -7.05 -14.96 4.64
N SER A 98 -5.95 -14.65 3.95
CA SER A 98 -4.61 -14.54 4.54
C SER A 98 -4.30 -13.16 5.12
N TRP A 99 -5.26 -12.23 5.07
CA TRP A 99 -5.09 -10.92 5.71
C TRP A 99 -4.99 -11.08 7.23
N THR A 100 -3.96 -10.48 7.80
CA THR A 100 -3.75 -10.46 9.25
C THR A 100 -3.41 -9.03 9.69
N LEU A 101 -4.00 -8.56 10.79
CA LEU A 101 -3.58 -7.30 11.41
C LEU A 101 -2.15 -7.46 11.91
N LEU A 102 -1.21 -6.71 11.36
CA LEU A 102 0.18 -6.73 11.81
C LEU A 102 0.35 -5.87 13.07
N PHE A 103 -0.17 -4.64 13.03
CA PHE A 103 -0.21 -3.75 14.18
C PHE A 103 -1.25 -2.65 14.03
N SER A 104 -1.64 -2.09 15.16
CA SER A 104 -2.42 -0.86 15.29
C SER A 104 -1.58 0.18 16.04
N ILE A 105 -1.67 1.44 15.62
CA ILE A 105 -1.18 2.62 16.35
C ILE A 105 -2.39 3.38 16.87
N GLU A 106 -2.57 3.35 18.19
CA GLU A 106 -3.62 4.12 18.86
C GLU A 106 -3.22 5.61 18.99
N PRO A 107 -4.19 6.55 18.98
CA PRO A 107 -3.92 7.98 19.14
C PRO A 107 -3.06 8.32 20.35
N GLU A 108 -3.24 7.63 21.47
CA GLU A 108 -2.54 7.86 22.74
C GLU A 108 -1.05 7.50 22.66
N ALA A 109 -0.67 6.62 21.73
CA ALA A 109 0.72 6.26 21.52
C ALA A 109 1.49 7.34 20.75
N VAL A 110 0.80 8.27 20.08
CA VAL A 110 1.41 9.32 19.28
C VAL A 110 1.79 10.51 20.17
N PRO A 111 3.09 10.83 20.34
CA PRO A 111 3.53 11.83 21.31
C PRO A 111 3.30 13.29 20.87
N TRP A 112 2.57 13.54 19.77
CA TRP A 112 2.41 14.85 19.15
C TRP A 112 0.94 15.15 18.85
N VAL A 113 0.56 16.43 18.95
CA VAL A 113 -0.79 16.92 18.66
C VAL A 113 -1.00 16.98 17.14
N ASN A 114 -2.17 16.50 16.67
CA ASN A 114 -2.58 16.29 15.27
C ASN A 114 -2.12 14.94 14.70
N VAL A 115 -2.99 13.95 14.82
CA VAL A 115 -2.83 12.59 14.26
C VAL A 115 -2.69 12.70 12.74
N GLN A 116 -1.49 12.47 12.23
CA GLN A 116 -1.22 12.38 10.80
C GLN A 116 -1.17 10.89 10.41
N SER A 117 -1.73 10.54 9.26
CA SER A 117 -1.63 9.19 8.70
C SER A 117 -0.16 8.79 8.56
N PHE A 118 0.18 7.57 8.97
CA PHE A 118 1.52 7.03 8.79
C PHE A 118 1.64 6.24 7.49
N LYS A 119 2.83 6.22 6.93
CA LYS A 119 3.25 5.32 5.86
C LYS A 119 4.34 4.39 6.40
N PRO A 120 4.13 3.08 6.44
CA PRO A 120 5.18 2.14 6.77
C PRO A 120 6.19 2.02 5.63
N LEU A 121 7.46 1.95 5.99
CA LEU A 121 8.56 1.89 5.04
C LEU A 121 9.34 0.59 5.14
N VAL A 122 9.65 0.16 6.37
CA VAL A 122 10.53 -0.99 6.59
C VAL A 122 10.12 -1.71 7.87
N LEU A 123 10.04 -3.04 7.80
CA LEU A 123 9.99 -3.91 8.96
C LEU A 123 11.43 -4.29 9.32
N SER A 124 11.81 -4.09 10.58
CA SER A 124 13.12 -4.50 11.08
C SER A 124 13.35 -6.01 10.91
N LYS A 125 14.62 -6.42 10.82
CA LYS A 125 15.00 -7.82 10.58
C LYS A 125 14.47 -8.80 11.63
N ASN A 126 14.35 -8.36 12.89
CA ASN A 126 13.80 -9.17 13.98
C ASN A 126 12.27 -9.09 14.06
N GLY A 127 11.62 -8.29 13.21
CA GLY A 127 10.18 -8.12 13.17
C GLY A 127 9.59 -7.36 14.36
N GLU A 128 10.40 -6.71 15.20
CA GLU A 128 9.93 -6.06 16.44
C GLU A 128 9.66 -4.56 16.26
N MET A 129 10.26 -3.95 15.25
CA MET A 129 10.19 -2.50 14.99
C MET A 129 9.77 -2.23 13.54
N VAL A 130 9.02 -1.15 13.34
CA VAL A 130 8.65 -0.64 12.00
C VAL A 130 9.16 0.79 11.84
N LEU A 131 9.78 1.07 10.70
CA LEU A 131 10.12 2.43 10.30
C LEU A 131 8.91 3.06 9.62
N LEU A 132 8.49 4.21 10.14
CA LEU A 132 7.33 4.97 9.69
C LEU A 132 7.76 6.37 9.24
N THR A 133 7.00 6.96 8.33
CA THR A 133 7.00 8.40 8.03
C THR A 133 5.57 8.92 7.96
N TYR A 134 5.38 10.23 7.94
CA TYR A 134 4.05 10.79 7.70
C TYR A 134 3.67 10.64 6.23
N LYS A 135 2.45 10.19 5.94
CA LYS A 135 1.95 9.95 4.58
C LYS A 135 2.07 11.19 3.68
N TYR A 136 1.83 12.37 4.23
CA TYR A 136 1.85 13.65 3.49
C TYR A 136 3.11 14.50 3.74
N HIS A 137 3.98 14.10 4.68
CA HIS A 137 5.18 14.84 5.07
C HIS A 137 6.39 13.91 5.20
N ASN A 138 7.08 13.67 4.08
CA ASN A 138 8.20 12.72 3.96
C ASN A 138 9.52 13.19 4.62
N SER A 139 9.48 14.14 5.55
CA SER A 139 10.68 14.74 6.14
C SER A 139 11.01 14.22 7.54
N VAL A 140 10.13 13.44 8.16
CA VAL A 140 10.34 12.91 9.51
C VAL A 140 10.13 11.40 9.52
N PHE A 141 11.03 10.70 10.21
CA PHE A 141 11.03 9.25 10.30
C PHE A 141 11.04 8.81 11.76
N PHE A 142 10.34 7.72 12.05
CA PHE A 142 10.21 7.18 13.39
C PHE A 142 10.35 5.66 13.37
N TRP A 143 11.07 5.13 14.34
CA TRP A 143 10.94 3.73 14.71
C TRP A 143 9.75 3.58 15.65
N TYR A 144 8.84 2.67 15.33
CA TYR A 144 7.75 2.26 16.20
C TYR A 144 8.04 0.86 16.73
N ASP A 145 8.10 0.72 18.06
CA ASP A 145 8.26 -0.55 18.75
C ASP A 145 6.90 -1.25 18.84
N LEU A 146 6.75 -2.38 18.15
CA LEU A 146 5.48 -3.09 18.04
C LEU A 146 5.03 -3.68 19.38
N LYS A 147 5.96 -3.99 20.28
CA LYS A 147 5.70 -4.59 21.58
C LYS A 147 5.43 -3.52 22.64
N LYS A 148 6.27 -2.48 22.68
CA LYS A 148 6.15 -1.38 23.66
C LYS A 148 5.14 -0.32 23.24
N LYS A 149 4.67 -0.35 21.99
CA LYS A 149 3.73 0.63 21.42
C LYS A 149 4.26 2.05 21.57
N SER A 150 5.53 2.25 21.24
CA SER A 150 6.24 3.51 21.50
C SER A 150 7.06 3.98 20.30
N PHE A 151 7.19 5.30 20.15
CA PHE A 151 7.93 5.91 19.06
C PHE A 151 9.33 6.35 19.49
N LYS A 152 10.28 6.23 18.56
CA LYS A 152 11.61 6.81 18.64
C LYS A 152 11.93 7.52 17.33
N GLN A 153 12.02 8.84 17.37
CA GLN A 153 12.38 9.63 16.19
C GLN A 153 13.78 9.26 15.69
N VAL A 154 13.92 9.14 14.37
CA VAL A 154 15.20 8.89 13.71
C VAL A 154 15.87 10.22 13.41
N GLN A 155 17.12 10.36 13.85
CA GLN A 155 17.97 11.50 13.47
C GLN A 155 19.00 11.03 12.44
N PHE A 156 18.82 11.43 11.18
CA PHE A 156 19.85 11.27 10.17
C PHE A 156 20.83 12.45 10.30
N ARG A 157 22.10 12.17 10.62
CA ARG A 157 23.14 13.18 10.63
C ARG A 157 23.50 13.53 9.18
N GLY A 158 23.38 14.81 8.80
CA GLY A 158 23.88 15.34 7.52
C GLY A 158 22.86 15.57 6.39
N HIS A 159 21.57 15.75 6.66
CA HIS A 159 20.57 15.95 5.60
C HIS A 159 20.81 17.23 4.76
N PRO A 160 20.94 17.13 3.42
CA PRO A 160 20.44 18.17 2.54
C PRO A 160 18.90 18.10 2.53
N HIS A 161 18.23 19.24 2.33
CA HIS A 161 16.79 19.29 2.03
C HIS A 161 16.51 18.40 0.80
N VAL A 162 15.95 17.20 1.01
CA VAL A 162 15.64 16.29 -0.11
C VAL A 162 14.25 16.58 -0.64
N SER A 163 14.18 17.18 -1.81
CA SER A 163 13.02 17.17 -2.70
C SER A 163 12.82 15.76 -3.29
N LYS A 164 11.56 15.31 -3.38
CA LYS A 164 11.07 14.03 -3.91
C LYS A 164 11.93 13.45 -5.06
N VAL A 165 12.32 12.17 -4.96
CA VAL A 165 11.75 10.97 -5.61
C VAL A 165 12.56 9.77 -5.10
N ALA A 166 11.89 8.76 -4.55
CA ALA A 166 12.51 7.45 -4.35
C ALA A 166 11.53 6.39 -4.89
N VAL A 167 11.84 5.84 -6.06
CA VAL A 167 11.25 4.59 -6.54
C VAL A 167 12.01 3.48 -5.82
N SER A 168 11.44 2.88 -4.78
CA SER A 168 12.01 1.68 -4.19
C SER A 168 11.60 0.46 -5.02
N GLY A 169 12.24 0.28 -6.17
CA GLY A 169 12.23 -1.00 -6.85
C GLY A 169 13.12 -1.97 -6.08
N VAL A 170 12.53 -2.95 -5.38
CA VAL A 170 13.29 -4.13 -4.98
C VAL A 170 13.51 -4.94 -6.25
N GLY A 171 14.74 -4.90 -6.76
CA GLY A 171 15.08 -5.41 -8.08
C GLY A 171 14.71 -6.88 -8.30
N SER A 172 13.92 -7.11 -9.35
CA SER A 172 14.30 -8.00 -10.45
C SER A 172 13.71 -7.41 -11.72
N LEU A 173 14.50 -6.61 -12.43
CA LEU A 173 14.18 -6.26 -13.82
C LEU A 173 14.46 -7.52 -14.65
N CYS A 174 13.46 -8.38 -14.79
CA CYS A 174 13.50 -9.32 -15.91
C CYS A 174 13.40 -8.47 -17.18
N LEU A 175 14.37 -8.63 -18.08
CA LEU A 175 14.32 -8.06 -19.43
C LEU A 175 13.00 -8.48 -20.06
N LEU A 176 12.14 -7.52 -20.40
CA LEU A 176 11.08 -7.79 -21.36
C LEU A 176 11.77 -8.00 -22.71
N ASP A 177 11.85 -9.24 -23.16
CA ASP A 177 12.21 -9.51 -24.54
C ASP A 177 11.18 -8.83 -25.44
N PRO A 178 11.59 -8.07 -26.47
CA PRO A 178 10.65 -7.46 -27.39
C PRO A 178 10.04 -8.55 -28.27
N VAL A 179 8.83 -9.00 -27.92
CA VAL A 179 7.96 -9.71 -28.86
C VAL A 179 7.39 -8.68 -29.83
N ILE A 180 8.17 -8.33 -30.86
CA ILE A 180 7.60 -7.85 -32.11
C ILE A 180 7.54 -9.06 -33.04
N SER A 181 6.35 -9.64 -33.15
CA SER A 181 6.02 -10.52 -34.25
C SER A 181 6.12 -9.73 -35.56
N LYS A 182 7.05 -10.14 -36.43
CA LYS A 182 6.93 -9.85 -37.86
C LYS A 182 6.36 -11.07 -38.53
N SER A 183 5.06 -11.06 -38.80
CA SER A 183 4.48 -11.83 -39.89
C SER A 183 4.66 -11.03 -41.18
N PRO A 184 5.30 -11.58 -42.24
CA PRO A 184 5.12 -11.06 -43.58
C PRO A 184 3.81 -11.62 -44.15
N LEU A 185 2.97 -10.72 -44.67
CA LEU A 185 1.84 -11.04 -45.55
C LEU A 185 2.32 -11.86 -46.77
N PRO A 186 1.46 -12.72 -47.36
CA PRO A 186 1.79 -13.39 -48.61
C PRO A 186 1.69 -12.41 -49.78
N LEU A 187 2.75 -12.30 -50.58
CA LEU A 187 2.68 -11.68 -51.89
C LEU A 187 2.07 -12.69 -52.87
N ARG A 188 0.90 -12.33 -53.39
CA ARG A 188 0.31 -12.91 -54.60
C ARG A 188 1.15 -12.51 -55.81
N SER A 189 1.54 -13.49 -56.61
CA SER A 189 1.48 -13.47 -58.09
C SER A 189 1.55 -14.90 -58.59
#